data_AF-A0A6I3N6Q7-F1
#
_entry.id   AF-A0A6I3N6Q7-F1
#
_cell.length_a   1.000
_cell.length_b   1.000
_cell.length_c   1.000
_cell.angle_alpha   90.00
_cell.angle_beta   90.00
_cell.angle_gamma   90.00
#
_symmetry.space_group_name_H-M   'P 1'
#
loop_
_entity.id
_entity.type
_entity.pdbx_description
1 polymer ?
#
loop_
_entity_poly.entity_id
_entity_poly.type
_entity_poly.pdbx_seq_one_letter_code
_entity_poly.pdbx_strand_id
1 'polypeptide(L)' 'MDTVADFDHEKAMAELATKPRQSEWEAHMSQFQDSSAEAIADQKWQLMERIYKMDE' A
#
# COMPACT_ATOMS: atom_id res chain seq x y z
N MET A 1 5.27 7.02 4.56
CA MET A 1 6.03 5.84 5.01
C MET A 1 7.48 6.22 4.90
N ASP A 2 8.25 6.11 5.98
CA ASP A 2 9.71 6.21 5.86
C ASP A 2 10.22 4.89 5.28
N THR A 3 10.94 5.00 4.18
CA THR A 3 11.45 3.86 3.41
C THR A 3 12.97 4.01 3.26
N VAL A 4 13.64 2.90 2.97
CA VAL A 4 15.07 2.93 2.58
C VAL A 4 15.22 3.57 1.19
N ALA A 5 16.41 4.07 0.87
CA ALA A 5 16.68 4.79 -0.38
C ALA A 5 16.33 3.99 -1.65
N ASP A 6 16.53 2.66 -1.61
CA ASP A 6 16.27 1.76 -2.75
C ASP A 6 14.98 0.95 -2.57
N PHE A 7 13.98 1.52 -1.89
CA PHE A 7 12.73 0.82 -1.64
C PHE A 7 11.91 0.65 -2.92
N ASP A 8 11.74 -0.60 -3.33
CA ASP A 8 10.87 -1.00 -4.44
C ASP A 8 9.44 -1.24 -3.92
N HIS A 9 8.57 -0.26 -4.18
CA HIS A 9 7.17 -0.30 -3.80
C HIS A 9 6.41 -1.47 -4.45
N GLU A 10 6.68 -1.77 -5.72
CA GLU A 10 5.95 -2.80 -6.46
C GLU A 10 6.28 -4.18 -5.92
N LYS A 11 7.58 -4.45 -5.73
CA LYS A 11 8.06 -5.70 -5.14
C LYS A 11 7.54 -5.89 -3.71
N ALA A 12 7.59 -4.85 -2.88
CA ALA A 12 7.13 -4.92 -1.50
C ALA A 12 5.61 -5.18 -1.41
N MET A 13 4.82 -4.55 -2.28
CA MET A 13 3.37 -4.78 -2.33
C MET A 13 3.02 -6.17 -2.88
N ALA A 14 3.78 -6.68 -3.86
CA ALA A 14 3.63 -8.05 -4.35
C ALA A 14 3.94 -9.08 -3.26
N GLU A 15 5.02 -8.90 -2.50
CA GLU A 15 5.33 -9.76 -1.36
C GLU A 15 4.27 -9.67 -0.26
N LEU A 16 3.74 -8.48 0.01
CA LEU A 16 2.69 -8.26 1.00
C LEU A 16 1.40 -9.02 0.63
N ALA A 17 0.99 -8.97 -0.63
CA ALA A 17 -0.18 -9.67 -1.15
C ALA A 17 -0.12 -11.19 -0.93
N THR A 18 1.07 -11.78 -0.86
CA THR A 18 1.26 -13.23 -0.63
C THR A 18 1.19 -13.64 0.84
N LYS A 19 1.11 -12.70 1.79
CA LYS A 19 1.12 -13.06 3.22
C LYS A 19 -0.19 -13.74 3.63
N PRO A 20 -0.15 -14.74 4.54
CA PRO A 20 -1.29 -15.62 4.81
C PRO A 20 -2.58 -14.91 5.25
N ARG A 21 -2.47 -13.76 5.91
CA ARG A 21 -3.60 -12.99 6.46
C ARG A 21 -3.84 -11.67 5.74
N GLN A 22 -3.10 -11.41 4.66
CA GLN A 22 -3.23 -10.15 3.94
C GLN A 22 -4.60 -10.05 3.24
N SER A 23 -5.01 -11.13 2.56
CA SER A 23 -6.31 -11.20 1.90
C SER A 23 -7.48 -11.06 2.89
N GLU A 24 -7.40 -11.71 4.05
CA GLU A 24 -8.39 -11.57 5.13
C GLU A 24 -8.48 -10.13 5.65
N TRP A 25 -7.31 -9.51 5.88
CA TRP A 25 -7.21 -8.13 6.32
C TRP A 25 -7.80 -7.15 5.31
N GLU A 26 -7.46 -7.31 4.03
CA GLU A 26 -7.99 -6.47 2.95
C GLU A 26 -9.50 -6.63 2.76
N ALA A 27 -10.02 -7.85 2.86
CA ALA A 27 -11.46 -8.10 2.82
C ALA A 27 -12.19 -7.40 3.99
N HIS A 28 -11.62 -7.41 5.19
CA HIS A 28 -12.19 -6.70 6.33
C HIS A 28 -12.13 -5.18 6.14
N MET A 29 -11.00 -4.64 5.67
CA MET A 29 -10.80 -3.20 5.47
C MET A 29 -11.59 -2.62 4.30
N SER A 30 -11.93 -3.43 3.28
CA SER A 30 -12.75 -3.01 2.13
C SER A 30 -14.13 -2.45 2.51
N GLN A 31 -14.64 -2.75 3.71
CA GLN A 31 -15.90 -2.20 4.21
C GLN A 31 -15.78 -0.73 4.64
N PHE A 32 -14.56 -0.27 4.92
CA PHE A 32 -14.27 1.07 5.43
C PHE A 32 -13.56 1.96 4.39
N GLN A 33 -13.09 1.36 3.31
CA GLN A 33 -12.36 2.02 2.23
C GLN A 33 -13.21 1.93 0.96
N ASP A 34 -13.25 2.99 0.16
CA ASP A 34 -13.91 2.97 -1.15
C ASP A 34 -13.03 2.22 -2.16
N SER A 35 -12.85 0.93 -1.92
CA SER A 35 -11.99 0.06 -2.71
C SER A 35 -12.48 -1.38 -2.64
N SER A 36 -12.51 -2.07 -3.79
CA SER A 36 -12.85 -3.49 -3.84
C SER A 36 -11.84 -4.31 -3.04
N ALA A 37 -12.30 -5.39 -2.40
CA ALA A 37 -11.43 -6.40 -1.81
C ALA A 37 -10.44 -6.98 -2.85
N GLU A 38 -10.83 -7.00 -4.12
CA GLU A 38 -10.02 -7.47 -5.26
C GLU A 38 -9.21 -6.35 -5.94
N ALA A 39 -9.35 -5.10 -5.50
CA ALA A 39 -8.65 -3.99 -6.14
C ALA A 39 -7.13 -4.13 -5.96
N ILE A 40 -6.41 -3.87 -7.04
CA ILE A 40 -4.94 -3.79 -7.05
C ILE A 40 -4.48 -2.52 -6.31
N ALA A 41 -3.25 -2.53 -5.79
CA ALA A 41 -2.77 -1.50 -4.88
C ALA A 41 -2.84 -0.06 -5.44
N ASP A 42 -2.60 0.09 -6.74
CA ASP A 42 -2.70 1.33 -7.52
C ASP A 42 -4.14 1.84 -7.71
N GLN A 43 -5.13 0.97 -7.60
CA GLN A 43 -6.55 1.35 -7.54
C GLN A 43 -6.99 1.76 -6.14
N LYS A 44 -6.31 1.25 -5.09
CA LYS A 44 -6.59 1.54 -3.68
C LYS A 44 -5.91 2.84 -3.20
N TRP A 45 -4.71 3.11 -3.70
CA TRP A 45 -3.84 4.17 -3.18
C TRP A 45 -3.33 5.07 -4.29
N GLN A 46 -3.50 6.39 -4.11
CA GLN A 46 -2.88 7.38 -4.99
C GLN A 46 -1.53 7.80 -4.42
N LEU A 47 -0.47 7.58 -5.20
CA LEU A 47 0.87 8.02 -4.85
C LEU A 47 0.92 9.56 -4.92
N MET A 48 1.27 10.19 -3.79
CA MET A 48 1.40 11.64 -3.71
C MET A 48 2.87 12.05 -3.75
N GLU A 49 3.19 13.07 -4.53
CA GLU A 49 4.53 13.68 -4.53
C GLU A 49 4.75 14.45 -3.23
N ARG A 50 5.87 14.17 -2.54
CA ARG A 50 6.26 14.91 -1.34
C ARG A 50 6.86 16.26 -1.75
N ILE A 51 6.11 17.33 -1.55
CA ILE A 51 6.51 18.70 -1.94
C ILE A 51 7.45 19.41 -0.95
N TYR A 52 7.56 18.91 0.29
CA TYR A 52 8.40 19.52 1.32
C TYR A 52 8.81 18.49 2.38
N LYS A 53 10.04 18.61 2.90
CA LYS A 53 10.56 17.94 4.09
C LYS A 53 11.42 18.96 4.83
N MET A 54 11.21 19.11 6.14
CA MET A 54 12.14 19.87 6.98
C MET A 54 13.31 18.94 7.34
N ASP A 55 14.54 19.43 7.24
CA ASP A 55 15.73 18.66 7.63
C ASP A 55 15.67 18.28 9.11
N GLU A 56 16.15 17.07 9.42
CA GLU A 56 16.17 16.47 10.76
C GLU A 56 17.48 16.79 11.49
#